data_AF-A0A531AD07-F1
#
_entry.id   AF-A0A531AD07-F1
#
_cell.length_a   1.000
_cell.length_b   1.000
_cell.length_c   1.000
_cell.angle_alpha   90.00
_cell.angle_beta   90.00
_cell.angle_gamma   90.00
#
_symmetry.space_group_name_H-M   'P 1'
#
loop_
_entity.id
_entity.type
_entity.pdbx_description
1 polymer ?
#
loop_
_entity_poly.entity_id
_entity_poly.type
_entity_poly.pdbx_seq_one_letter_code
_entity_poly.pdbx_strand_id
1 'polypeptide(L)'
;SIPIPSKHLPAIFAVCHFSPAERDHFLAAYHQAHPGKMSLASGMRKTRHVSLIVPDFGDDKQNAALDRAVNDFIQKITSIAGKGGT
;
A
#
# COMPACT_ATOMS: atom_id res chain seq x y z
N SER A 1 0.70 29.81 -1.90
CA SER A 1 -0.38 28.95 -1.37
C SER A 1 0.22 27.94 -0.39
N ILE A 2 -0.55 27.49 0.61
CA ILE A 2 -0.08 26.43 1.51
C ILE A 2 -0.29 25.10 0.77
N PRO A 3 0.76 24.30 0.52
CA PRO A 3 0.61 23.03 -0.19
C PRO A 3 -0.23 22.07 0.65
N ILE A 4 -1.18 21.36 0.03
CA ILE A 4 -2.01 20.36 0.70
C ILE A 4 -1.10 19.22 1.16
N PRO A 5 -0.93 18.97 2.47
CA PRO A 5 -0.05 17.90 2.93
C PRO A 5 -0.60 16.52 2.56
N SER A 6 0.27 15.58 2.18
CA SER A 6 -0.11 14.25 1.68
C SER A 6 -0.96 13.43 2.67
N LYS A 7 -0.79 13.66 3.98
CA LYS A 7 -1.61 13.04 5.04
C LYS A 7 -3.12 13.35 4.93
N HIS A 8 -3.51 14.39 4.20
CA HIS A 8 -4.91 14.75 4.01
C HIS A 8 -5.54 14.14 2.76
N LEU A 9 -4.75 13.52 1.86
CA LEU A 9 -5.29 12.86 0.67
C LEU A 9 -6.35 11.80 0.99
N PRO A 10 -6.18 10.91 2.00
CA PRO A 10 -7.21 9.95 2.35
C PRO A 10 -8.53 10.60 2.78
N ALA A 11 -8.48 11.70 3.53
CA ALA A 11 -9.66 12.44 3.95
C ALA A 11 -10.36 13.11 2.76
N ILE A 12 -9.60 13.67 1.82
CA ILE A 12 -10.13 14.27 0.59
C ILE A 12 -10.86 13.20 -0.24
N PHE A 13 -10.25 12.03 -0.44
CA PHE A 13 -10.88 10.93 -1.18
C PHE A 13 -12.06 10.27 -0.45
N ALA A 14 -12.14 10.39 0.87
CA ALA A 14 -13.28 9.88 1.65
C ALA A 14 -14.51 10.79 1.56
N VAL A 15 -14.32 12.11 1.40
CA VAL A 15 -15.41 13.10 1.36
C VAL A 15 -15.87 13.39 -0.08
N CYS A 16 -14.95 13.30 -1.04
CA CYS A 16 -15.25 13.50 -2.46
C CYS A 16 -15.49 12.16 -3.16
N HIS A 17 -16.61 12.04 -3.87
CA HIS A 17 -16.96 10.84 -4.63
C HIS A 17 -16.17 10.73 -5.94
N PHE A 18 -14.87 10.46 -5.83
CA PHE A 18 -14.03 10.23 -7.01
C PHE A 18 -14.25 8.82 -7.56
N SER A 19 -14.47 8.73 -8.87
CA SER A 19 -14.21 7.50 -9.60
C SER A 19 -12.69 7.17 -9.56
N PRO A 20 -12.30 5.91 -9.83
CA PRO A 20 -10.89 5.55 -9.89
C PRO A 20 -10.08 6.40 -10.87
N ALA A 21 -10.65 6.74 -12.03
CA ALA A 21 -9.98 7.56 -13.05
C ALA A 21 -9.78 9.02 -12.60
N GLU A 22 -10.76 9.61 -11.92
CA GLU A 22 -10.64 10.97 -11.40
C GLU A 22 -9.64 11.05 -10.24
N ARG A 23 -9.55 9.99 -9.43
CA ARG A 23 -8.54 9.89 -8.38
C ARG A 23 -7.13 9.87 -8.96
N ASP A 24 -6.90 9.11 -10.03
CA ASP A 24 -5.60 9.06 -10.71
C ASP A 24 -5.25 10.42 -11.33
N HIS A 25 -6.22 11.09 -11.95
CA HIS A 25 -6.05 12.43 -12.51
C HIS A 25 -5.72 13.48 -11.42
N PHE A 26 -6.44 13.43 -10.29
CA PHE A 26 -6.18 14.29 -9.14
C PHE A 26 -4.75 14.09 -8.61
N LEU A 27 -4.31 12.84 -8.47
CA LEU A 27 -2.97 12.53 -7.99
C LEU A 27 -1.91 13.08 -8.96
N ALA A 28 -2.08 12.92 -10.27
CA ALA A 28 -1.16 13.47 -11.26
C ALA A 28 -1.00 14.99 -11.14
N ALA A 29 -2.12 15.72 -11.02
CA ALA A 29 -2.12 17.17 -10.81
C ALA A 29 -1.50 17.56 -9.46
N TYR A 30 -1.83 16.83 -8.39
CA TYR A 30 -1.25 17.01 -7.05
C TYR A 30 0.27 16.85 -7.07
N HIS A 31 0.79 15.87 -7.80
CA HIS A 31 2.23 15.64 -7.96
C HIS A 31 2.92 16.78 -8.72
N GLN A 32 2.32 17.26 -9.81
CA GLN A 32 2.85 18.39 -10.57
C GLN A 32 2.89 19.68 -9.72
N ALA A 33 1.87 19.91 -8.89
CA ALA A 33 1.75 21.10 -8.07
C ALA A 33 2.67 21.12 -6.84
N HIS A 34 3.22 19.97 -6.43
CA HIS A 34 3.98 19.83 -5.18
C HIS A 34 5.33 19.10 -5.35
N PRO A 35 6.29 19.66 -6.12
CA PRO A 35 7.56 19.02 -6.49
C PRO A 35 8.60 18.85 -5.35
N GLY A 36 8.29 19.18 -4.10
CA GLY A 36 9.25 19.18 -2.98
C GLY A 36 8.78 18.54 -1.68
N LYS A 37 7.59 17.92 -1.65
CA LYS A 37 7.06 17.24 -0.45
C LYS A 37 6.82 15.75 -0.67
N MET A 38 7.80 15.10 -1.31
CA MET A 38 8.09 13.69 -1.04
C MET A 38 8.54 13.56 0.41
N SER A 39 7.60 13.60 1.36
CA SER A 39 7.74 12.63 2.45
C SER A 39 7.79 11.28 1.75
N LEU A 40 8.83 10.50 2.01
CA LEU A 40 9.07 9.13 1.55
C LEU A 40 7.93 8.17 1.98
N ALA A 41 6.68 8.51 1.71
CA ALA A 41 5.64 7.54 1.42
C ALA A 41 5.95 7.03 0.00
N SER A 42 7.06 6.29 -0.11
CA SER A 42 7.38 5.28 -1.11
C SER A 42 6.22 5.11 -2.08
N GLY A 43 6.34 5.69 -3.29
CA GLY A 43 5.26 5.83 -4.24
C GLY A 43 4.40 4.58 -4.22
N MET A 44 3.11 4.75 -3.90
CA MET A 44 2.11 3.71 -3.59
C MET A 44 2.51 2.42 -4.31
N ARG A 45 3.32 1.58 -3.63
CA ARG A 45 3.84 0.36 -4.27
C ARG A 45 2.60 -0.39 -4.66
N LYS A 46 2.37 -0.57 -5.96
CA LYS A 46 1.16 -1.22 -6.46
C LYS A 46 1.08 -2.57 -5.76
N THR A 47 0.23 -2.67 -4.74
CA THR A 47 0.03 -3.92 -4.02
C THR A 47 -0.87 -4.77 -4.89
N ARG A 48 -0.52 -6.04 -5.02
CA ARG A 48 -1.37 -7.02 -5.67
C ARG A 48 -1.88 -7.96 -4.60
N HIS A 49 -3.16 -8.30 -4.69
CA HIS A 49 -3.74 -9.33 -3.84
C HIS A 49 -3.29 -10.71 -4.34
N VAL A 50 -2.88 -11.57 -3.42
CA VAL A 50 -2.52 -12.96 -3.67
C VAL A 50 -3.32 -13.80 -2.69
N SER A 51 -4.19 -14.67 -3.21
CA SER A 51 -4.92 -15.66 -2.41
C SER A 51 -4.17 -16.98 -2.44
N LEU A 52 -4.03 -17.63 -1.29
CA LEU A 52 -3.39 -18.93 -1.15
C LEU A 52 -4.38 -19.89 -0.49
N ILE A 53 -4.42 -21.13 -0.97
CA ILE A 53 -5.17 -22.21 -0.33
C ILE A 53 -4.16 -23.00 0.49
N VAL A 54 -4.45 -23.18 1.77
CA VAL A 54 -3.60 -23.91 2.70
C VAL A 54 -4.39 -25.04 3.36
N PRO A 55 -3.71 -26.08 3.84
CA PRO A 55 -4.34 -27.11 4.66
C PRO A 55 -4.96 -26.49 5.92
N ASP A 56 -6.16 -26.94 6.26
CA ASP A 56 -6.72 -26.74 7.59
C ASP A 56 -6.28 -27.91 8.47
N PHE A 57 -5.58 -27.63 9.56
CA PHE A 57 -5.10 -28.64 10.49
C PHE A 57 -6.17 -29.10 11.49
N GLY A 58 -7.32 -28.43 11.55
CA GLY A 58 -8.36 -28.69 12.55
C GLY A 58 -7.98 -28.25 13.97
N ASP A 59 -6.87 -27.52 14.13
CA ASP A 59 -6.41 -26.92 15.38
C ASP A 59 -6.09 -25.44 15.14
N ASP A 60 -6.79 -24.57 15.86
CA ASP A 60 -6.67 -23.11 15.73
C ASP A 60 -5.25 -22.59 15.98
N LYS A 61 -4.49 -23.20 16.90
CA LYS A 61 -3.11 -22.80 17.19
C LYS A 61 -2.19 -23.17 16.05
N GLN A 62 -2.39 -24.35 15.45
CA GLN A 62 -1.59 -24.79 14.30
C GLN A 62 -1.90 -23.94 13.06
N ASN A 63 -3.18 -23.63 12.83
CA ASN A 63 -3.61 -22.74 11.75
C ASN A 63 -3.01 -21.32 11.93
N ALA A 64 -3.08 -20.76 13.15
CA ALA A 64 -2.48 -19.46 13.43
C ALA A 64 -0.94 -19.45 13.29
N ALA A 65 -0.28 -20.56 13.62
CA ALA A 65 1.17 -20.71 13.44
C ALA A 65 1.54 -20.73 11.94
N LEU A 66 0.74 -21.38 11.10
CA LEU A 66 0.92 -21.38 9.65
C LEU A 66 0.72 -19.99 9.06
N ASP A 67 -0.38 -19.31 9.42
CA ASP A 67 -0.68 -17.96 8.94
C ASP A 67 0.46 -16.98 9.27
N ARG A 68 0.98 -17.08 10.49
CA ARG A 68 2.12 -16.28 10.94
C ARG A 68 3.37 -16.58 10.11
N ALA A 69 3.68 -17.86 9.89
CA ALA A 69 4.85 -18.26 9.11
C ALA A 69 4.78 -17.76 7.66
N VAL A 70 3.58 -17.83 7.04
CA VAL A 70 3.33 -17.32 5.69
C VAL A 70 3.55 -15.80 5.64
N ASN A 71 2.95 -15.06 6.59
CA ASN A 71 3.10 -13.61 6.64
C ASN A 71 4.57 -13.20 6.86
N ASP A 72 5.28 -13.82 7.80
CA ASP A 72 6.69 -13.53 8.08
C ASP A 72 7.58 -13.81 6.85
N PHE A 73 7.28 -14.87 6.10
CA PHE A 73 7.99 -15.19 4.87
C PHE A 73 7.75 -14.14 3.77
N ILE A 74 6.50 -13.71 3.58
CA ILE A 74 6.16 -12.64 2.62
C ILE A 74 6.89 -11.34 2.98
N GLN A 75 6.93 -10.96 4.26
CA GLN A 75 7.66 -9.76 4.71
C GLN A 75 9.15 -9.84 4.42
N LYS A 76 9.77 -11.02 4.54
CA LYS A 76 11.19 -11.21 4.15
C LYS A 76 11.38 -11.00 2.65
N ILE A 77 10.51 -11.56 1.81
CA ILE A 77 10.58 -11.39 0.35
C ILE A 77 10.45 -9.92 -0.04
N THR A 78 9.46 -9.21 0.51
CA THR A 78 9.21 -7.80 0.17
C THR A 78 10.32 -6.87 0.67
N SER A 79 10.95 -7.20 1.79
CA SER A 79 12.12 -6.48 2.32
C SER A 79 13.34 -6.60 1.38
N ILE A 80 13.58 -7.78 0.80
CA ILE A 80 14.67 -8.01 -0.16
C ILE A 80 14.36 -7.31 -1.50
N ALA A 81 13.16 -7.52 -2.04
CA ALA A 81 12.75 -6.95 -3.33
C ALA A 81 12.67 -5.41 -3.31
N GLY A 82 12.34 -4.81 -2.16
CA GLY A 82 12.28 -3.35 -2.00
C GLY A 82 13.63 -2.64 -1.94
N LYS A 83 14.75 -3.39 -1.86
CA LYS A 83 16.11 -2.86 -1.71
C LYS A 83 16.91 -2.80 -3.03
N GLY A 84 16.36 -3.36 -4.12
CA GLY A 84 17.01 -3.47 -5.43
C GLY A 84 16.67 -2.36 -6.44
N GLY A 85 16.12 -1.24 -6.00
CA GLY A 85 15.89 -0.06 -6.86
C GLY A 85 17.04 0.93 -6.71
N THR A 86 18.16 0.68 -7.40
CA THR A 86 19.20 1.68 -7.70
C THR A 86 18.90 2.36 -9.01
#